data_AF-A0A6A5TX79-F1
#
_entry.id   AF-A0A6A5TX79-F1
#
_cell.length_a   1.000
_cell.length_b   1.000
_cell.length_c   1.000
_cell.angle_alpha   90.00
_cell.angle_beta   90.00
_cell.angle_gamma   90.00
#
_symmetry.space_group_name_H-M   'P 1'
#
loop_
_entity.id
_entity.type
_entity.pdbx_description
1 polymer ?
#
loop_
_entity_poly.entity_id
_entity_poly.type
_entity_poly.pdbx_seq_one_letter_code
_entity_poly.pdbx_strand_id
1 'polypeptide(L)'
;MLSSTTSRALRRATSHSLSKSRTPYVCLSCQQKRHVSSNEPRRTIFSGIQPTGIPHLGNYLGALKPWVKLQNDAQPRDKLIFSIVDLHAITVKQDRLQLMQWRREMFASFLAVGLDPKRSVLFAQSDVSAHSEMMWILSCFASMGYLSRMTQWKSKAALPPDTPTTCFDPSPFQRLKKDAPAPKLGLFSYPVLQAADILLYNTTHVPVGEDQAQHLEFTRDLAQTFNAAYKSDILTLPETILSPARRVMSLTEPTKKMSKSDPKIESRILITDTRETIHQKIKTALTDSIPGVHYDPELRPGVSNLIDILYHLNEAKYASPEHLSRELAGADTSLKALKEMVADALDKELEPVRERMGEAMNMKGEEMLKHLDNGLKVAGTISQRQIHKMKKEMGMWWGGEGERMKRGRDGG
;
A
#
# COMPACT_ATOMS: atom_id res chain seq x y z
N MET A 1 -10.25 1.31 -58.99
CA MET A 1 -9.79 0.84 -60.31
C MET A 1 -8.45 1.48 -60.60
N LEU A 2 -7.44 0.66 -60.94
CA LEU A 2 -6.23 0.93 -61.75
C LEU A 2 -5.30 2.06 -61.23
N SER A 3 -4.23 1.77 -60.49
CA SER A 3 -2.92 1.20 -60.89
C SER A 3 -2.02 2.11 -61.74
N SER A 4 -0.77 2.19 -61.24
CA SER A 4 0.52 2.32 -61.95
C SER A 4 0.91 3.65 -62.60
N THR A 5 2.09 4.16 -62.21
CA THR A 5 3.30 4.30 -63.06
C THR A 5 4.41 4.99 -62.23
N THR A 6 5.46 4.31 -61.78
CA THR A 6 6.79 4.06 -62.41
C THR A 6 7.56 5.30 -62.88
N SER A 7 8.76 5.54 -62.34
CA SER A 7 10.07 5.58 -63.05
C SER A 7 11.11 6.35 -62.18
N ARG A 8 12.18 5.79 -61.61
CA ARG A 8 13.43 5.19 -62.16
C ARG A 8 14.49 6.23 -62.62
N ALA A 9 15.58 6.36 -61.86
CA ALA A 9 16.97 6.73 -62.24
C ALA A 9 17.79 6.94 -60.93
N LEU A 10 18.80 6.19 -60.47
CA LEU A 10 19.92 5.40 -61.02
C LEU A 10 21.16 6.23 -61.42
N ARG A 11 22.16 6.31 -60.50
CA ARG A 11 23.65 6.22 -60.66
C ARG A 11 24.34 6.75 -59.37
N ARG A 12 25.03 5.92 -58.56
CA ARG A 12 26.47 5.52 -58.60
C ARG A 12 27.43 6.74 -58.50
N ALA A 13 28.49 6.82 -57.70
CA ALA A 13 29.18 5.91 -56.77
C ALA A 13 30.22 6.69 -55.91
N THR A 14 30.51 6.17 -54.71
CA THR A 14 31.81 6.10 -53.96
C THR A 14 32.81 7.27 -53.92
N SER A 15 33.19 7.72 -52.72
CA SER A 15 34.53 7.49 -52.10
C SER A 15 34.73 8.26 -50.77
N HIS A 16 35.63 7.75 -49.93
CA HIS A 16 35.93 8.11 -48.53
C HIS A 16 36.38 9.56 -48.27
N SER A 17 36.06 10.10 -47.09
CA SER A 17 37.06 10.76 -46.23
C SER A 17 36.65 10.79 -44.75
N LEU A 18 37.61 10.47 -43.88
CA LEU A 18 37.53 10.54 -42.42
C LEU A 18 37.53 12.00 -41.97
N SER A 19 36.58 12.41 -41.12
CA SER A 19 36.73 13.61 -40.30
C SER A 19 36.32 13.34 -38.85
N LYS A 20 37.22 13.75 -37.95
CA LYS A 20 37.21 13.55 -36.50
C LYS A 20 36.03 14.31 -35.86
N SER A 21 35.11 13.62 -35.19
CA SER A 21 34.23 14.26 -34.20
C SER A 21 34.71 13.94 -32.78
N ARG A 22 35.02 15.01 -32.04
CA ARG A 22 35.52 14.98 -30.66
C ARG A 22 34.42 14.47 -29.74
N THR A 23 34.68 13.39 -29.01
CA THR A 23 33.92 13.02 -27.81
C THR A 23 34.19 14.04 -26.71
N PRO A 24 33.17 14.64 -26.07
CA PRO A 24 33.41 15.44 -24.89
C PRO A 24 33.69 14.50 -23.72
N TYR A 25 34.93 14.52 -23.23
CA TYR A 25 35.27 13.94 -21.94
C TYR A 25 34.49 14.70 -20.85
N VAL A 26 33.45 14.06 -20.30
CA VAL A 26 32.74 14.58 -19.13
C VAL A 26 33.62 14.33 -17.92
N CYS A 27 34.12 15.41 -17.32
CA CYS A 27 34.90 15.39 -16.10
C CYS A 27 34.10 14.76 -14.95
N LEU A 28 34.54 13.62 -14.44
CA LEU A 28 33.87 12.88 -13.35
C LEU A 28 33.87 13.62 -11.99
N SER A 29 34.58 14.73 -11.85
CA SER A 29 34.63 15.49 -10.58
C SER A 29 33.62 16.64 -10.47
N CYS A 30 32.75 16.84 -11.47
CA CYS A 30 31.72 17.89 -11.44
C CYS A 30 30.32 17.40 -11.02
N GLN A 31 30.19 16.20 -10.44
CA GLN A 31 28.93 15.67 -9.90
C GLN A 31 28.53 16.22 -8.52
N GLN A 32 28.97 17.42 -8.15
CA GLN A 32 28.55 18.05 -6.90
C GLN A 32 27.53 19.16 -7.13
N LYS A 33 26.35 18.93 -6.52
CA LYS A 33 25.18 19.79 -6.40
C LYS A 33 24.29 19.83 -7.65
N ARG A 34 23.47 18.79 -7.82
CA ARG A 34 22.17 18.96 -8.48
C ARG A 34 21.42 20.05 -7.70
N HIS A 35 21.36 21.24 -8.28
CA HIS A 35 20.35 22.22 -7.92
C HIS A 35 19.00 21.52 -8.10
N VAL A 36 18.31 21.24 -6.98
CA VAL A 36 16.93 20.79 -7.00
C VAL A 36 16.14 21.94 -7.63
N SER A 37 15.66 21.75 -8.85
CA SER A 37 14.79 22.73 -9.47
C SER A 37 13.53 22.83 -8.60
N SER A 38 13.17 24.05 -8.21
CA SER A 38 12.05 24.34 -7.31
C SER A 38 10.66 24.07 -7.91
N ASN A 39 10.59 23.30 -9.00
CA ASN A 39 9.43 23.22 -9.89
C ASN A 39 8.79 21.83 -10.02
N GLU A 40 9.33 20.79 -9.37
CA GLU A 40 8.61 19.52 -9.30
C GLU A 40 7.32 19.69 -8.46
N PRO A 41 6.19 19.05 -8.80
CA PRO A 41 4.95 19.18 -8.04
C PRO A 41 5.07 18.53 -6.65
N ARG A 42 4.38 19.10 -5.67
CA ARG A 42 4.34 18.58 -4.29
C ARG A 42 3.66 17.21 -4.27
N ARG A 43 4.29 16.19 -3.67
CA ARG A 43 3.67 14.88 -3.49
C ARG A 43 2.94 14.78 -2.14
N THR A 44 1.73 14.25 -2.18
CA THR A 44 1.00 13.74 -1.02
C THR A 44 0.82 12.24 -1.19
N ILE A 45 1.38 11.47 -0.26
CA ILE A 45 1.31 10.01 -0.23
C ILE A 45 0.41 9.60 0.94
N PHE A 46 -0.61 8.79 0.64
CA PHE A 46 -1.49 8.21 1.66
C PHE A 46 -1.38 6.69 1.64
N SER A 47 -1.26 6.06 2.80
CA SER A 47 -1.38 4.61 2.94
C SER A 47 -2.03 4.23 4.27
N GLY A 48 -2.84 3.17 4.25
CA GLY A 48 -3.56 2.68 5.42
C GLY A 48 -3.28 1.21 5.68
N ILE A 49 -3.25 0.83 6.96
CA ILE A 49 -3.12 -0.58 7.38
C ILE A 49 -4.11 -0.91 8.50
N GLN A 50 -4.76 -2.07 8.41
CA GLN A 50 -5.74 -2.50 9.40
C GLN A 50 -5.06 -2.86 10.73
N PRO A 51 -5.61 -2.44 11.88
CA PRO A 51 -5.13 -2.85 13.19
C PRO A 51 -5.45 -4.33 13.43
N THR A 52 -4.46 -5.18 13.18
CA THR A 52 -4.55 -6.63 13.35
C THR A 52 -3.53 -7.13 14.39
N GLY A 53 -3.11 -6.25 15.29
CA GLY A 53 -2.05 -6.48 16.28
C GLY A 53 -0.66 -6.38 15.67
N ILE A 54 0.31 -7.00 16.34
CA ILE A 54 1.72 -6.99 15.90
C ILE A 54 1.86 -7.47 14.44
N PRO A 55 2.44 -6.65 13.53
CA PRO A 55 2.68 -7.02 12.14
C PRO A 55 3.53 -8.29 11.99
N HIS A 56 3.22 -9.08 10.96
CA HIS A 56 4.10 -10.19 10.54
C HIS A 56 5.06 -9.73 9.44
N LEU A 57 6.05 -10.56 9.12
CA LEU A 57 7.10 -10.29 8.13
C LEU A 57 6.55 -9.85 6.76
N GLY A 58 5.43 -10.45 6.33
CA GLY A 58 4.74 -10.04 5.11
C GLY A 58 4.22 -8.59 5.15
N ASN A 59 3.69 -8.11 6.28
CA ASN A 59 3.33 -6.70 6.43
C ASN A 59 4.57 -5.81 6.51
N TYR A 60 5.61 -6.27 7.20
CA TYR A 60 6.86 -5.54 7.35
C TYR A 60 7.54 -5.27 6.01
N LEU A 61 7.82 -6.33 5.23
CA LEU A 61 8.45 -6.21 3.92
C LEU A 61 7.52 -5.59 2.87
N GLY A 62 6.22 -5.90 2.92
CA GLY A 62 5.25 -5.44 1.93
C GLY A 62 4.80 -3.99 2.07
N ALA A 63 4.82 -3.41 3.28
CA ALA A 63 4.30 -2.07 3.54
C ALA A 63 5.20 -1.23 4.46
N LEU A 64 5.50 -1.70 5.67
CA LEU A 64 6.15 -0.87 6.70
C LEU A 64 7.58 -0.44 6.33
N LYS A 65 8.41 -1.37 5.85
CA LYS A 65 9.77 -1.08 5.39
C LYS A 65 9.77 -0.13 4.17
N PRO A 66 8.93 -0.35 3.13
CA PRO A 66 8.71 0.64 2.09
C PRO A 66 8.27 2.02 2.59
N TRP A 67 7.41 2.12 3.61
CA TRP A 67 7.00 3.42 4.17
C TRP A 67 8.16 4.17 4.82
N VAL A 68 9.02 3.48 5.56
CA VAL A 68 10.24 4.07 6.13
C VAL A 68 11.18 4.55 5.02
N LYS A 69 11.31 3.79 3.94
CA LYS A 69 12.07 4.22 2.75
C LYS A 69 11.46 5.45 2.10
N LEU A 70 10.15 5.47 1.86
CA LEU A 70 9.42 6.64 1.33
C LEU A 70 9.62 7.86 2.23
N GLN A 71 9.60 7.67 3.55
CA GLN A 71 9.91 8.71 4.50
C GLN A 71 11.32 9.25 4.31
N ASN A 72 12.32 8.40 4.19
CA ASN A 72 13.71 8.82 4.04
C ASN A 72 14.00 9.50 2.68
N ASP A 73 13.34 9.04 1.61
CA ASP A 73 13.51 9.58 0.25
C ASP A 73 12.63 10.82 -0.02
N ALA A 74 11.66 11.13 0.84
CA ALA A 74 10.73 12.23 0.68
C ALA A 74 11.42 13.60 0.78
N GLN A 75 11.02 14.52 -0.11
CA GLN A 75 11.46 15.91 -0.06
C GLN A 75 10.78 16.64 1.12
N PRO A 76 11.38 17.72 1.68
CA PRO A 76 10.80 18.44 2.83
C PRO A 76 9.36 18.94 2.65
N ARG A 77 8.93 19.15 1.40
CA ARG A 77 7.58 19.60 1.05
C ARG A 77 6.57 18.47 0.89
N ASP A 78 7.03 17.25 0.68
CA ASP A 78 6.18 16.09 0.47
C ASP A 78 5.40 15.80 1.77
N LYS A 79 4.18 15.32 1.62
CA LYS A 79 3.33 14.93 2.74
C LYS A 79 3.18 13.42 2.75
N LEU A 80 3.51 12.81 3.87
CA LEU A 80 3.37 11.39 4.10
C LEU A 80 2.30 11.18 5.16
N ILE A 81 1.29 10.40 4.81
CA ILE A 81 0.11 10.21 5.65
C ILE A 81 -0.10 8.70 5.80
N PHE A 82 0.08 8.21 7.03
CA PHE A 82 -0.07 6.80 7.36
C PHE A 82 -1.18 6.63 8.39
N SER A 83 -2.20 5.86 8.05
CA SER A 83 -3.40 5.71 8.86
C SER A 83 -3.58 4.28 9.38
N ILE A 84 -3.95 4.16 10.65
CA ILE A 84 -4.47 2.92 11.22
C ILE A 84 -5.97 2.87 10.88
N VAL A 85 -6.33 2.00 9.93
CA VAL A 85 -7.70 1.95 9.37
C VAL A 85 -8.64 1.06 10.19
N ASP A 86 -9.02 1.55 11.36
CA ASP A 86 -9.91 0.86 12.30
C ASP A 86 -11.39 0.83 11.87
N LEU A 87 -11.87 1.81 11.08
CA LEU A 87 -13.22 1.73 10.49
C LEU A 87 -13.34 0.59 9.47
N HIS A 88 -12.26 0.28 8.75
CA HIS A 88 -12.21 -0.91 7.88
C HIS A 88 -12.20 -2.21 8.68
N ALA A 89 -11.58 -2.24 9.86
CA ALA A 89 -11.50 -3.43 10.70
C ALA A 89 -12.89 -3.87 11.23
N ILE A 90 -13.79 -2.94 11.52
CA ILE A 90 -15.14 -3.23 12.03
C ILE A 90 -16.15 -3.68 10.95
N THR A 91 -15.73 -3.80 9.69
CA THR A 91 -16.56 -4.42 8.62
C THR A 91 -16.84 -5.89 8.89
N VAL A 92 -16.01 -6.52 9.74
CA VAL A 92 -16.22 -7.85 10.34
C VAL A 92 -16.35 -7.71 11.86
N LYS A 93 -16.89 -8.73 12.53
CA LYS A 93 -17.05 -8.72 14.00
C LYS A 93 -15.68 -8.62 14.68
N GLN A 94 -15.55 -7.68 15.60
CA GLN A 94 -14.35 -7.48 16.42
C GLN A 94 -14.67 -7.65 17.90
N ASP A 95 -13.71 -8.15 18.67
CA ASP A 95 -13.73 -8.03 20.12
C ASP A 95 -13.26 -6.63 20.54
N ARG A 96 -13.94 -6.01 21.50
CA ARG A 96 -13.67 -4.64 21.93
C ARG A 96 -12.27 -4.49 22.52
N LEU A 97 -11.91 -5.38 23.46
CA LEU A 97 -10.63 -5.29 24.16
C LEU A 97 -9.49 -5.62 23.20
N GLN A 98 -9.70 -6.60 22.32
CA GLN A 98 -8.73 -6.98 21.31
C GLN A 98 -8.47 -5.85 20.30
N LEU A 99 -9.51 -5.19 19.78
CA LEU A 99 -9.34 -4.08 18.84
C LEU A 99 -8.62 -2.90 19.48
N MET A 100 -8.92 -2.58 20.75
CA MET A 100 -8.19 -1.56 21.51
C MET A 100 -6.70 -1.90 21.62
N GLN A 101 -6.40 -3.15 21.98
CA GLN A 101 -5.02 -3.64 22.04
C GLN A 101 -4.33 -3.57 20.68
N TRP A 102 -4.99 -4.02 19.61
CA TRP A 102 -4.44 -4.02 18.26
C TRP A 102 -4.18 -2.62 17.71
N ARG A 103 -5.03 -1.64 18.02
CA ARG A 103 -4.76 -0.22 17.68
C ARG A 103 -3.48 0.26 18.35
N ARG A 104 -3.31 -0.03 19.64
CA ARG A 104 -2.11 0.34 20.40
C ARG A 104 -0.85 -0.35 19.85
N GLU A 105 -0.90 -1.66 19.63
CA GLU A 105 0.22 -2.44 19.07
C GLU A 105 0.60 -1.97 17.68
N MET A 106 -0.38 -1.64 16.83
CA MET A 106 -0.11 -1.14 15.48
C MET A 106 0.57 0.24 15.51
N PHE A 107 0.12 1.14 16.37
CA PHE A 107 0.76 2.44 16.53
C PHE A 107 2.19 2.31 17.08
N ALA A 108 2.38 1.48 18.11
CA ALA A 108 3.72 1.16 18.62
C ALA A 108 4.62 0.57 17.51
N SER A 109 4.05 -0.28 16.65
CA SER A 109 4.77 -0.86 15.51
C SER A 109 5.21 0.22 14.51
N PHE A 110 4.42 1.26 14.27
CA PHE A 110 4.83 2.38 13.40
C PHE A 110 6.09 3.07 13.92
N LEU A 111 6.12 3.36 15.22
CA LEU A 111 7.29 3.96 15.86
C LEU A 111 8.49 3.00 15.83
N ALA A 112 8.25 1.72 16.14
CA ALA A 112 9.29 0.69 16.21
C ALA A 112 9.98 0.43 14.88
N VAL A 113 9.26 0.48 13.75
CA VAL A 113 9.89 0.35 12.42
C VAL A 113 10.67 1.60 12.01
N GLY A 114 10.48 2.74 12.68
CA GLY A 114 11.20 3.98 12.42
C GLY A 114 10.39 5.06 11.67
N LEU A 115 9.05 4.98 11.67
CA LEU A 115 8.25 6.12 11.24
C LEU A 115 8.35 7.23 12.28
N ASP A 116 8.67 8.43 11.82
CA ASP A 116 8.85 9.61 12.66
C ASP A 116 7.58 10.47 12.58
N PRO A 117 6.83 10.66 13.68
CA PRO A 117 5.65 11.53 13.75
C PRO A 117 5.93 13.01 13.41
N LYS A 118 7.20 13.43 13.38
CA LYS A 118 7.60 14.78 12.93
C LYS A 118 7.73 14.89 11.42
N ARG A 119 8.01 13.78 10.72
CA ARG A 119 8.16 13.73 9.27
C ARG A 119 6.92 13.21 8.56
N SER A 120 6.14 12.38 9.25
CA SER A 120 4.95 11.73 8.72
C SER A 120 3.74 11.99 9.62
N VAL A 121 2.55 12.11 9.02
CA VAL A 121 1.29 12.22 9.74
C VAL A 121 0.80 10.82 10.08
N LEU A 122 0.84 10.46 11.36
CA LEU A 122 0.41 9.16 11.87
C LEU A 122 -0.87 9.33 12.70
N PHE A 123 -1.95 8.65 12.34
CA PHE A 123 -3.23 8.79 13.07
C PHE A 123 -4.12 7.54 12.92
N ALA A 124 -5.14 7.41 13.78
CA ALA A 124 -6.17 6.39 13.60
C ALA A 124 -7.37 6.98 12.83
N GLN A 125 -7.87 6.22 11.87
CA GLN A 125 -8.91 6.64 10.93
C GLN A 125 -10.19 7.11 11.64
N SER A 126 -10.65 6.38 12.66
CA SER A 126 -11.88 6.70 13.40
C SER A 126 -11.82 8.03 14.17
N ASP A 127 -10.62 8.53 14.47
CA ASP A 127 -10.45 9.79 15.22
C ASP A 127 -10.73 11.02 14.30
N VAL A 128 -10.70 10.85 12.97
CA VAL A 128 -10.97 11.89 11.99
C VAL A 128 -12.35 11.67 11.36
N SER A 129 -13.37 12.37 11.86
CA SER A 129 -14.78 12.22 11.42
C SER A 129 -15.00 12.46 9.92
N ALA A 130 -14.13 13.25 9.28
CA ALA A 130 -14.19 13.56 7.86
C ALA A 130 -14.15 12.31 6.97
N HIS A 131 -13.56 11.19 7.43
CA HIS A 131 -13.55 9.91 6.70
C HIS A 131 -14.97 9.39 6.47
N SER A 132 -15.77 9.29 7.54
CA SER A 132 -17.16 8.83 7.46
C SER A 132 -18.04 9.81 6.68
N GLU A 133 -17.79 11.11 6.84
CA GLU A 133 -18.53 12.15 6.12
C GLU A 133 -18.25 12.11 4.60
N MET A 134 -16.97 12.02 4.22
CA MET A 134 -16.56 11.86 2.83
C MET A 134 -17.10 10.57 2.23
N MET A 135 -17.08 9.46 2.98
CA MET A 135 -17.66 8.20 2.55
C MET A 135 -19.15 8.37 2.20
N TRP A 136 -19.92 9.11 3.00
CA TRP A 136 -21.33 9.35 2.70
C TRP A 136 -21.52 10.17 1.42
N ILE A 137 -20.76 11.26 1.27
CA ILE A 137 -20.80 12.09 0.05
C ILE A 137 -20.46 11.25 -1.19
N LEU A 138 -19.36 10.48 -1.14
CA LEU A 138 -18.94 9.63 -2.24
C LEU A 138 -19.93 8.48 -2.53
N SER A 139 -20.66 8.00 -1.52
CA SER A 139 -21.68 6.96 -1.70
C SER A 139 -22.78 7.41 -2.67
N CYS A 140 -23.06 8.71 -2.78
CA CYS A 140 -24.02 9.25 -3.75
C CYS A 140 -23.49 9.24 -5.20
N PHE A 141 -22.20 9.00 -5.41
CA PHE A 141 -21.58 8.88 -6.74
C PHE A 141 -21.18 7.43 -7.06
N ALA A 142 -21.21 6.54 -6.06
CA ALA A 142 -20.79 5.16 -6.18
C ALA A 142 -21.83 4.31 -6.93
N SER A 143 -21.39 3.63 -8.00
CA SER A 143 -22.22 2.68 -8.71
C SER A 143 -22.36 1.38 -7.92
N MET A 144 -23.60 1.07 -7.51
CA MET A 144 -23.94 -0.22 -6.87
C MET A 144 -23.54 -1.42 -7.74
N GLY A 145 -23.68 -1.32 -9.06
CA GLY A 145 -23.30 -2.38 -9.99
C GLY A 145 -21.79 -2.58 -10.08
N TYR A 146 -21.01 -1.50 -9.98
CA TYR A 146 -19.55 -1.62 -9.93
C TYR A 146 -19.11 -2.35 -8.65
N LEU A 147 -19.62 -1.91 -7.49
CA LEU A 147 -19.31 -2.52 -6.19
C LEU A 147 -19.68 -4.01 -6.16
N SER A 148 -20.82 -4.41 -6.73
CA SER A 148 -21.23 -5.82 -6.74
C SER A 148 -20.33 -6.73 -7.57
N ARG A 149 -19.56 -6.19 -8.53
CA ARG A 149 -18.63 -6.94 -9.38
C ARG A 149 -17.22 -7.04 -8.82
N MET A 150 -16.89 -6.32 -7.75
CA MET A 150 -15.54 -6.36 -7.18
C MET A 150 -15.16 -7.77 -6.72
N THR A 151 -13.94 -8.20 -7.04
CA THR A 151 -13.48 -9.56 -6.74
C THR A 151 -13.39 -9.80 -5.23
N GLN A 152 -12.94 -8.79 -4.48
CA GLN A 152 -12.84 -8.86 -3.02
C GLN A 152 -14.21 -8.96 -2.34
N TRP A 153 -15.25 -8.35 -2.89
CA TRP A 153 -16.62 -8.51 -2.40
C TRP A 153 -17.06 -9.97 -2.52
N LYS A 154 -16.90 -10.54 -3.72
CA LYS A 154 -17.27 -11.94 -3.98
C LYS A 154 -16.48 -12.91 -3.10
N SER A 155 -15.16 -12.73 -3.01
CA SER A 155 -14.29 -13.57 -2.18
C SER A 155 -14.66 -13.50 -0.69
N LYS A 156 -14.86 -12.29 -0.12
CA LYS A 156 -15.17 -12.13 1.30
C LYS A 156 -16.61 -12.50 1.64
N ALA A 157 -17.52 -12.46 0.65
CA ALA A 157 -18.87 -13.00 0.76
C ALA A 157 -18.93 -14.52 0.50
N ALA A 158 -17.79 -15.19 0.33
CA ALA A 158 -17.69 -16.62 0.01
C ALA A 158 -18.46 -17.04 -1.27
N LEU A 159 -18.52 -16.14 -2.25
CA LEU A 159 -19.10 -16.39 -3.56
C LEU A 159 -18.02 -16.72 -4.60
N PRO A 160 -18.29 -17.68 -5.52
CA PRO A 160 -17.43 -17.90 -6.69
C PRO A 160 -17.19 -16.63 -7.51
N PRO A 161 -16.00 -16.42 -8.10
CA PRO A 161 -15.66 -15.21 -8.87
C PRO A 161 -16.65 -14.88 -9.99
N ASP A 162 -17.18 -15.90 -10.66
CA ASP A 162 -18.09 -15.73 -11.81
C ASP A 162 -19.56 -15.63 -11.42
N THR A 163 -19.87 -15.62 -10.12
CA THR A 163 -21.25 -15.50 -9.66
C THR A 163 -21.84 -14.17 -10.12
N PRO A 164 -22.96 -14.18 -10.87
CA PRO A 164 -23.69 -12.96 -11.18
C PRO A 164 -24.26 -12.39 -9.87
N THR A 165 -23.73 -11.26 -9.44
CA THR A 165 -24.15 -10.57 -8.23
C THR A 165 -24.79 -9.25 -8.63
N THR A 166 -26.10 -9.14 -8.40
CA THR A 166 -26.80 -7.86 -8.42
C THR A 166 -27.11 -7.43 -7.00
N CYS A 167 -27.22 -6.12 -6.76
CA CYS A 167 -27.61 -5.60 -5.45
C CYS A 167 -29.08 -5.87 -5.10
N PHE A 168 -29.89 -6.34 -6.06
CA PHE A 168 -31.33 -6.57 -5.90
C PHE A 168 -31.71 -8.07 -5.89
N ASP A 169 -30.78 -8.96 -6.24
CA ASP A 169 -30.98 -10.41 -6.14
C ASP A 169 -30.21 -10.98 -4.93
N PRO A 170 -30.91 -11.31 -3.83
CA PRO A 170 -30.29 -11.95 -2.68
C PRO A 170 -30.05 -13.45 -2.88
N SER A 171 -30.53 -14.06 -3.97
CA SER A 171 -30.45 -15.51 -4.21
C SER A 171 -29.03 -16.10 -4.16
N PRO A 172 -27.95 -15.40 -4.56
CA PRO A 172 -26.59 -15.92 -4.42
C PRO A 172 -26.18 -16.07 -2.95
N PHE A 173 -26.66 -15.17 -2.07
CA PHE A 173 -26.32 -15.17 -0.65
C PHE A 173 -27.20 -16.14 0.15
N GLN A 174 -28.40 -16.47 -0.33
CA GLN A 174 -29.26 -17.50 0.27
C GLN A 174 -28.73 -18.92 0.06
N ARG A 175 -27.90 -19.12 -0.98
CA ARG A 175 -27.22 -20.39 -1.27
C ARG A 175 -25.95 -20.62 -0.44
N LEU A 176 -25.50 -19.60 0.30
CA LEU A 176 -24.45 -19.79 1.30
C LEU A 176 -24.95 -20.79 2.37
N LYS A 177 -24.04 -21.58 2.92
CA LYS A 177 -24.38 -22.59 3.95
C LYS A 177 -25.27 -21.95 5.03
N LYS A 178 -26.26 -22.69 5.52
CA LYS A 178 -27.29 -22.24 6.48
C LYS A 178 -26.73 -21.53 7.74
N ASP A 179 -25.45 -21.78 8.05
CA ASP A 179 -24.73 -21.22 9.20
C ASP A 179 -23.75 -20.08 8.87
N ALA A 180 -23.62 -19.69 7.60
CA ALA A 180 -22.75 -18.59 7.18
C ALA A 180 -23.46 -17.25 7.38
N PRO A 181 -22.89 -16.29 8.14
CA PRO A 181 -23.51 -14.99 8.33
C PRO A 181 -23.60 -14.24 7.00
N ALA A 182 -24.79 -13.70 6.70
CA ALA A 182 -25.00 -12.88 5.52
C ALA A 182 -24.02 -11.68 5.51
N PRO A 183 -23.46 -11.32 4.34
CA PRO A 183 -22.55 -10.20 4.26
C PRO A 183 -23.27 -8.88 4.59
N LYS A 184 -22.59 -8.01 5.32
CA LYS A 184 -23.14 -6.74 5.82
C LYS A 184 -22.84 -5.59 4.86
N LEU A 185 -23.63 -4.52 4.94
CA LEU A 185 -23.43 -3.30 4.14
C LEU A 185 -21.99 -2.78 4.22
N GLY A 186 -21.37 -2.77 5.41
CA GLY A 186 -19.99 -2.30 5.57
C GLY A 186 -18.98 -3.08 4.72
N LEU A 187 -19.16 -4.40 4.58
CA LEU A 187 -18.30 -5.22 3.71
C LEU A 187 -18.54 -4.95 2.21
N PHE A 188 -19.72 -4.45 1.85
CA PHE A 188 -20.03 -4.06 0.48
C PHE A 188 -19.53 -2.64 0.16
N SER A 189 -19.64 -1.71 1.12
CA SER A 189 -19.38 -0.29 0.91
C SER A 189 -17.98 0.18 1.30
N TYR A 190 -17.14 -0.66 1.95
CA TYR A 190 -15.78 -0.25 2.32
C TYR A 190 -14.90 0.25 1.15
N PRO A 191 -15.08 -0.14 -0.12
CA PRO A 191 -14.30 0.46 -1.21
C PRO A 191 -14.59 1.96 -1.37
N VAL A 192 -15.80 2.42 -1.02
CA VAL A 192 -16.15 3.85 -0.97
C VAL A 192 -15.46 4.54 0.20
N LEU A 193 -15.37 3.86 1.36
CA LEU A 193 -14.60 4.35 2.50
C LEU A 193 -13.10 4.45 2.17
N GLN A 194 -12.55 3.47 1.46
CA GLN A 194 -11.17 3.50 0.99
C GLN A 194 -10.93 4.68 0.04
N ALA A 195 -11.86 4.96 -0.88
CA ALA A 195 -11.79 6.13 -1.74
C ALA A 195 -11.84 7.44 -0.92
N ALA A 196 -12.69 7.50 0.10
CA ALA A 196 -12.75 8.64 1.03
C ALA A 196 -11.42 8.86 1.76
N ASP A 197 -10.82 7.79 2.26
CA ASP A 197 -9.52 7.82 2.95
C ASP A 197 -8.43 8.45 2.08
N ILE A 198 -8.41 8.11 0.79
CA ILE A 198 -7.43 8.60 -0.17
C ILE A 198 -7.72 10.06 -0.56
N LEU A 199 -8.96 10.37 -0.94
CA LEU A 199 -9.32 11.65 -1.57
C LEU A 199 -9.35 12.83 -0.60
N LEU A 200 -9.58 12.59 0.70
CA LEU A 200 -9.59 13.64 1.73
C LEU A 200 -8.32 14.48 1.80
N TYR A 201 -7.18 13.90 1.43
CA TYR A 201 -5.88 14.53 1.64
C TYR A 201 -5.29 15.17 0.38
N ASN A 202 -6.05 15.26 -0.72
CA ASN A 202 -5.51 15.57 -2.05
C ASN A 202 -4.33 14.65 -2.38
N THR A 203 -4.54 13.35 -2.16
CA THR A 203 -3.52 12.34 -2.36
C THR A 203 -3.14 12.27 -3.82
N THR A 204 -1.86 12.47 -4.09
CA THR A 204 -1.28 12.35 -5.43
C THR A 204 -0.80 10.95 -5.72
N HIS A 205 -0.42 10.18 -4.69
CA HIS A 205 0.17 8.86 -4.84
C HIS A 205 -0.29 7.92 -3.73
N VAL A 206 -0.58 6.66 -4.08
CA VAL A 206 -0.94 5.61 -3.11
C VAL A 206 -0.05 4.40 -3.34
N PRO A 207 0.73 3.94 -2.34
CA PRO A 207 1.42 2.68 -2.43
C PRO A 207 0.42 1.55 -2.20
N VAL A 208 0.18 0.76 -3.25
CA VAL A 208 -0.72 -0.39 -3.20
C VAL A 208 -0.03 -1.61 -3.79
N GLY A 209 -0.34 -2.79 -3.23
CA GLY A 209 -0.04 -4.05 -3.90
C GLY A 209 -1.06 -4.33 -5.01
N GLU A 210 -0.74 -5.28 -5.89
CA GLU A 210 -1.59 -5.70 -7.01
C GLU A 210 -3.03 -6.03 -6.57
N ASP A 211 -3.18 -6.67 -5.41
CA ASP A 211 -4.48 -7.09 -4.85
C ASP A 211 -5.45 -5.90 -4.63
N GLN A 212 -4.94 -4.67 -4.53
CA GLN A 212 -5.72 -3.45 -4.24
C GLN A 212 -5.87 -2.51 -5.46
N ALA A 213 -5.33 -2.89 -6.63
CA ALA A 213 -5.40 -2.07 -7.84
C ALA A 213 -6.84 -1.72 -8.23
N GLN A 214 -7.76 -2.69 -8.15
CA GLN A 214 -9.18 -2.49 -8.48
C GLN A 214 -9.84 -1.39 -7.62
N HIS A 215 -9.51 -1.31 -6.33
CA HIS A 215 -10.06 -0.29 -5.44
C HIS A 215 -9.49 1.10 -5.73
N LEU A 216 -8.23 1.18 -6.17
CA LEU A 216 -7.61 2.44 -6.55
C LEU A 216 -8.17 2.96 -7.87
N GLU A 217 -8.45 2.09 -8.85
CA GLU A 217 -9.18 2.49 -10.06
C GLU A 217 -10.58 3.00 -9.71
N PHE A 218 -11.32 2.29 -8.86
CA PHE A 218 -12.63 2.77 -8.39
C PHE A 218 -12.54 4.14 -7.68
N THR A 219 -11.46 4.41 -6.95
CA THR A 219 -11.21 5.71 -6.33
C THR A 219 -11.04 6.82 -7.38
N ARG A 220 -10.34 6.54 -8.49
CA ARG A 220 -10.20 7.49 -9.61
C ARG A 220 -11.53 7.72 -10.31
N ASP A 221 -12.30 6.67 -10.55
CA ASP A 221 -13.63 6.76 -11.17
C ASP A 221 -14.57 7.66 -10.35
N LEU A 222 -14.58 7.49 -9.02
CA LEU A 222 -15.36 8.35 -8.10
C LEU A 222 -14.92 9.82 -8.18
N ALA A 223 -13.61 10.06 -8.15
CA ALA A 223 -13.07 11.41 -8.23
C ALA A 223 -13.39 12.09 -9.57
N GLN A 224 -13.23 11.37 -10.69
CA GLN A 224 -13.61 11.86 -12.02
C GLN A 224 -15.10 12.16 -12.12
N THR A 225 -15.95 11.27 -11.60
CA THR A 225 -17.41 11.42 -11.63
C THR A 225 -17.85 12.66 -10.85
N PHE A 226 -17.31 12.86 -9.64
CA PHE A 226 -17.59 14.05 -8.83
C PHE A 226 -17.12 15.33 -9.54
N ASN A 227 -15.86 15.36 -10.00
CA ASN A 227 -15.28 16.51 -10.70
C ASN A 227 -16.11 16.88 -11.95
N ALA A 228 -16.54 15.89 -12.72
CA ALA A 228 -17.39 16.10 -13.89
C ALA A 228 -18.79 16.62 -13.53
N ALA A 229 -19.42 16.08 -12.47
CA ALA A 229 -20.76 16.47 -12.03
C ALA A 229 -20.83 17.96 -11.64
N TYR A 230 -19.78 18.48 -11.01
CA TYR A 230 -19.70 19.88 -10.57
C TYR A 230 -18.84 20.78 -11.45
N LYS A 231 -18.29 20.26 -12.56
CA LYS A 231 -17.34 20.99 -13.43
C LYS A 231 -16.18 21.62 -12.64
N SER A 232 -15.62 20.84 -11.72
CA SER A 232 -14.54 21.26 -10.81
C SER A 232 -13.32 20.33 -10.90
N ASP A 233 -12.19 20.75 -10.35
CA ASP A 233 -10.93 19.99 -10.29
C ASP A 233 -10.47 19.73 -8.84
N ILE A 234 -11.42 19.69 -7.91
CA ILE A 234 -11.13 19.67 -6.46
C ILE A 234 -10.57 18.33 -6.01
N LEU A 235 -10.98 17.21 -6.62
CA LEU A 235 -10.47 15.90 -6.28
C LEU A 235 -9.30 15.52 -7.17
N THR A 236 -8.14 15.28 -6.54
CA THR A 236 -6.95 14.77 -7.22
C THR A 236 -7.14 13.30 -7.60
N LEU A 237 -6.68 12.93 -8.79
CA LEU A 237 -6.63 11.53 -9.22
C LEU A 237 -5.31 10.91 -8.74
N PRO A 238 -5.32 10.00 -7.75
CA PRO A 238 -4.11 9.45 -7.19
C PRO A 238 -3.40 8.52 -8.17
N GLU A 239 -2.08 8.62 -8.30
CA GLU A 239 -1.25 7.67 -9.03
C GLU A 239 -0.88 6.45 -8.16
N THR A 240 -0.63 5.32 -8.82
CA THR A 240 -0.19 4.10 -8.14
C THR A 240 1.32 4.14 -7.94
N ILE A 241 1.79 4.03 -6.70
CA ILE A 241 3.18 3.61 -6.45
C ILE A 241 3.17 2.09 -6.39
N LEU A 242 3.65 1.45 -7.45
CA LEU A 242 3.89 0.02 -7.44
C LEU A 242 5.06 -0.25 -6.50
N SER A 243 4.74 -0.62 -5.26
CA SER A 243 5.74 -1.25 -4.40
C SER A 243 6.02 -2.62 -5.01
N PRO A 244 7.29 -3.02 -5.25
CA PRO A 244 7.59 -4.38 -5.71
C PRO A 244 6.86 -5.33 -4.77
N ALA A 245 5.97 -6.16 -5.31
CA ALA A 245 5.07 -6.97 -4.52
C ALA A 245 5.90 -8.02 -3.77
N ARG A 246 6.34 -7.68 -2.55
CA ARG A 246 7.10 -8.58 -1.68
C ARG A 246 6.11 -9.58 -1.07
N ARG A 247 5.68 -10.55 -1.89
CA ARG A 247 4.76 -11.60 -1.47
C ARG A 247 5.51 -12.62 -0.62
N VAL A 248 5.47 -12.41 0.69
CA VAL A 248 5.99 -13.38 1.66
C VAL A 248 4.92 -14.44 1.91
N MET A 249 5.28 -15.70 1.64
CA MET A 249 4.39 -16.85 1.79
C MET A 249 4.49 -17.48 3.18
N SER A 250 3.49 -18.27 3.54
CA SER A 250 3.47 -19.03 4.79
C SER A 250 4.65 -20.01 4.85
N LEU A 251 5.30 -20.09 6.00
CA LEU A 251 6.42 -21.02 6.21
C LEU A 251 5.97 -22.48 6.26
N THR A 252 4.70 -22.76 6.56
CA THR A 252 4.15 -24.11 6.65
C THR A 252 3.36 -24.51 5.41
N GLU A 253 2.81 -23.53 4.69
CA GLU A 253 2.03 -23.73 3.45
C GLU A 253 2.48 -22.72 2.38
N PRO A 254 3.62 -22.95 1.69
CA PRO A 254 4.28 -21.96 0.83
C PRO A 254 3.47 -21.49 -0.39
N THR A 255 2.34 -22.13 -0.70
CA THR A 255 1.40 -21.71 -1.74
C THR A 255 0.38 -20.67 -1.25
N LYS A 256 0.30 -20.42 0.07
CA LYS A 256 -0.57 -19.42 0.68
C LYS A 256 0.23 -18.23 1.18
N LYS A 257 -0.32 -17.03 1.00
CA LYS A 257 0.23 -15.79 1.57
C LYS A 257 0.28 -15.90 3.09
N MET A 258 1.35 -15.39 3.69
CA MET A 258 1.46 -15.33 5.15
C MET A 258 0.29 -14.52 5.72
N SER A 259 -0.40 -15.06 6.72
CA SER A 259 -1.59 -14.45 7.32
C SER A 259 -1.56 -14.56 8.84
N LYS A 260 -2.11 -13.55 9.51
CA LYS A 260 -2.35 -13.58 10.96
C LYS A 260 -3.48 -14.51 11.36
N SER A 261 -4.43 -14.76 10.46
CA SER A 261 -5.57 -15.64 10.70
C SER A 261 -5.23 -17.12 10.59
N ASP A 262 -3.99 -17.47 10.22
CA ASP A 262 -3.56 -18.85 10.17
C ASP A 262 -3.46 -19.42 11.61
N PRO A 263 -4.11 -20.55 11.92
CA PRO A 263 -4.07 -21.15 13.24
C PRO A 263 -2.65 -21.57 13.67
N LYS A 264 -1.78 -21.91 12.71
CA LYS A 264 -0.39 -22.30 12.99
C LYS A 264 0.44 -21.05 13.20
N ILE A 265 1.00 -20.87 14.39
CA ILE A 265 1.85 -19.70 14.71
C ILE A 265 3.18 -19.78 13.95
N GLU A 266 3.62 -20.99 13.64
CA GLU A 266 4.83 -21.33 12.89
C GLU A 266 4.75 -20.91 11.42
N SER A 267 3.54 -20.69 10.90
CA SER A 267 3.32 -20.20 9.52
C SER A 267 3.88 -18.80 9.28
N ARG A 268 4.12 -18.03 10.35
CA ARG A 268 4.44 -16.60 10.30
C ARG A 268 5.56 -16.19 11.25
N ILE A 269 6.35 -15.22 10.82
CA ILE A 269 7.30 -14.50 11.66
C ILE A 269 6.67 -13.17 12.07
N LEU A 270 6.59 -12.86 13.36
CA LEU A 270 6.21 -11.54 13.86
C LEU A 270 7.44 -10.63 13.94
N ILE A 271 7.25 -9.33 13.79
CA ILE A 271 8.36 -8.37 13.95
C ILE A 271 8.93 -8.33 15.37
N THR A 272 8.24 -8.95 16.33
CA THR A 272 8.64 -9.09 17.74
C THR A 272 9.21 -10.46 18.10
N ASP A 273 9.27 -11.42 17.16
CA ASP A 273 9.76 -12.78 17.46
C ASP A 273 11.24 -12.74 17.89
N THR A 274 11.58 -13.42 18.98
CA THR A 274 12.97 -13.52 19.47
C THR A 274 13.85 -14.26 18.47
N ARG A 275 15.18 -14.12 18.62
CA ARG A 275 16.16 -14.88 17.84
C ARG A 275 15.83 -16.37 17.82
N GLU A 276 15.60 -16.97 18.98
CA GLU A 276 15.31 -18.39 19.13
C GLU A 276 14.02 -18.77 18.38
N THR A 277 13.00 -17.92 18.48
CA THR A 277 11.70 -18.13 17.82
C THR A 277 11.84 -18.05 16.30
N ILE A 278 12.58 -17.06 15.77
CA ILE A 278 12.85 -16.91 14.34
C ILE A 278 13.60 -18.14 13.82
N HIS A 279 14.72 -18.50 14.46
CA HIS A 279 15.51 -19.66 14.05
C HIS A 279 14.69 -20.95 14.09
N GLN A 280 13.88 -21.16 15.13
CA GLN A 280 13.05 -22.34 15.23
C GLN A 280 12.00 -22.42 14.11
N LYS A 281 11.28 -21.33 13.85
CA LYS A 281 10.25 -21.29 12.79
C LYS A 281 10.84 -21.48 11.39
N ILE A 282 11.96 -20.83 11.08
CA ILE A 282 12.66 -20.96 9.79
C ILE A 282 13.26 -22.37 9.62
N LYS A 283 13.83 -22.94 10.68
CA LYS A 283 14.33 -24.33 10.68
C LYS A 283 13.22 -25.31 10.29
N THR A 284 12.02 -25.13 10.82
CA THR A 284 10.84 -25.96 10.53
C THR A 284 10.07 -25.57 9.26
N ALA A 285 10.48 -24.52 8.54
CA ALA A 285 9.80 -24.11 7.32
C ALA A 285 9.76 -25.24 6.28
N LEU A 286 8.62 -25.41 5.62
CA LEU A 286 8.40 -26.46 4.64
C LEU A 286 9.25 -26.20 3.39
N THR A 287 10.11 -27.17 3.07
CA THR A 287 10.90 -27.24 1.84
C THR A 287 10.67 -28.59 1.17
N ASP A 288 11.09 -28.71 -0.09
CA ASP A 288 11.10 -30.00 -0.79
C ASP A 288 12.30 -30.87 -0.39
N SER A 289 12.35 -32.08 -0.94
CA SER A 289 13.43 -33.07 -0.75
C SER A 289 14.46 -33.05 -1.88
N ILE A 290 14.44 -32.04 -2.76
CA ILE A 290 15.34 -31.95 -3.91
C ILE A 290 16.66 -31.31 -3.44
N PRO A 291 17.82 -31.92 -3.70
CA PRO A 291 19.11 -31.32 -3.35
C PRO A 291 19.33 -29.96 -4.03
N GLY A 292 20.12 -29.10 -3.38
CA GLY A 292 20.50 -27.78 -3.91
C GLY A 292 19.45 -26.69 -3.72
N VAL A 293 19.88 -25.44 -3.93
CA VAL A 293 19.07 -24.22 -3.74
C VAL A 293 18.79 -23.60 -5.11
N HIS A 294 17.57 -23.82 -5.61
CA HIS A 294 17.12 -23.30 -6.91
C HIS A 294 15.82 -22.53 -6.74
N TYR A 295 15.75 -21.34 -7.34
CA TYR A 295 14.55 -20.52 -7.39
C TYR A 295 13.60 -21.05 -8.46
N ASP A 296 12.47 -21.57 -8.01
CA ASP A 296 11.36 -22.03 -8.84
C ASP A 296 10.07 -21.89 -8.02
N PRO A 297 9.32 -20.79 -8.15
CA PRO A 297 8.12 -20.56 -7.36
C PRO A 297 6.99 -21.56 -7.65
N GLU A 298 6.98 -22.22 -8.81
CA GLU A 298 5.93 -23.16 -9.20
C GLU A 298 6.22 -24.57 -8.66
N LEU A 299 7.44 -25.07 -8.87
CA LEU A 299 7.82 -26.43 -8.48
C LEU A 299 8.45 -26.51 -7.09
N ARG A 300 9.10 -25.44 -6.61
CA ARG A 300 9.81 -25.38 -5.32
C ARG A 300 9.37 -24.18 -4.46
N PRO A 301 8.06 -23.98 -4.21
CA PRO A 301 7.54 -22.76 -3.59
C PRO A 301 8.13 -22.48 -2.19
N GLY A 302 8.45 -23.52 -1.42
CA GLY A 302 9.06 -23.37 -0.09
C GLY A 302 10.49 -22.82 -0.13
N VAL A 303 11.31 -23.34 -1.05
CA VAL A 303 12.70 -22.88 -1.23
C VAL A 303 12.71 -21.48 -1.85
N SER A 304 11.85 -21.24 -2.83
CA SER A 304 11.69 -19.92 -3.46
C SER A 304 11.25 -18.85 -2.47
N ASN A 305 10.32 -19.16 -1.57
CA ASN A 305 9.91 -18.23 -0.50
C ASN A 305 11.09 -17.85 0.43
N LEU A 306 11.96 -18.81 0.78
CA LEU A 306 13.16 -18.52 1.58
C LEU A 306 14.17 -17.66 0.82
N ILE A 307 14.37 -17.91 -0.48
CA ILE A 307 15.21 -17.09 -1.36
C ILE A 307 14.63 -15.68 -1.47
N ASP A 308 13.32 -15.53 -1.65
CA ASP A 308 12.63 -14.23 -1.73
C ASP A 308 12.82 -13.45 -0.43
N ILE A 309 12.63 -14.08 0.73
CA ILE A 309 12.87 -13.44 2.03
C ILE A 309 14.33 -12.95 2.11
N LEU A 310 15.31 -13.82 1.82
CA LEU A 310 16.73 -13.46 1.90
C LEU A 310 17.09 -12.35 0.91
N TYR A 311 16.54 -12.40 -0.29
CA TYR A 311 16.68 -11.36 -1.32
C TYR A 311 16.14 -10.02 -0.82
N HIS A 312 14.91 -9.99 -0.31
CA HIS A 312 14.26 -8.76 0.16
C HIS A 312 14.94 -8.10 1.36
N LEU A 313 15.70 -8.88 2.15
CA LEU A 313 16.55 -8.37 3.22
C LEU A 313 17.87 -7.79 2.69
N ASN A 314 18.31 -8.23 1.49
CA ASN A 314 19.61 -7.90 0.91
C ASN A 314 19.50 -7.31 -0.51
N GLU A 315 18.43 -6.57 -0.83
CA GLU A 315 18.16 -6.06 -2.19
C GLU A 315 19.28 -5.17 -2.75
N ALA A 316 20.11 -4.58 -1.88
CA ALA A 316 21.27 -3.80 -2.30
C ALA A 316 22.41 -4.65 -2.88
N LYS A 317 22.43 -5.97 -2.60
CA LYS A 317 23.51 -6.88 -3.00
C LYS A 317 23.18 -7.69 -4.25
N TYR A 318 21.90 -7.92 -4.53
CA TYR A 318 21.46 -8.84 -5.56
C TYR A 318 20.53 -8.17 -6.57
N ALA A 319 20.70 -8.46 -7.86
CA ALA A 319 19.83 -7.91 -8.91
C ALA A 319 18.42 -8.55 -8.94
N SER A 320 18.29 -9.82 -8.55
CA SER A 320 17.01 -10.54 -8.52
C SER A 320 17.08 -11.80 -7.62
N PRO A 321 15.94 -12.42 -7.25
CA PRO A 321 15.92 -13.73 -6.58
C PRO A 321 16.66 -14.83 -7.36
N GLU A 322 16.56 -14.83 -8.69
CA GLU A 322 17.28 -15.77 -9.57
C GLU A 322 18.79 -15.53 -9.56
N HIS A 323 19.23 -14.27 -9.45
CA HIS A 323 20.65 -13.94 -9.28
C HIS A 323 21.18 -14.50 -7.96
N LEU A 324 20.46 -14.25 -6.85
CA LEU A 324 20.81 -14.81 -5.55
C LEU A 324 20.84 -16.34 -5.59
N SER A 325 19.85 -16.98 -6.21
CA SER A 325 19.80 -18.44 -6.34
C SER A 325 21.00 -19.00 -7.10
N ARG A 326 21.47 -18.33 -8.17
CA ARG A 326 22.66 -18.76 -8.91
C ARG A 326 23.93 -18.66 -8.07
N GLU A 327 24.08 -17.60 -7.27
CA GLU A 327 25.21 -17.49 -6.35
C GLU A 327 25.19 -18.57 -5.26
N LEU A 328 24.02 -18.83 -4.67
CA LEU A 328 23.86 -19.88 -3.65
C LEU A 328 24.13 -21.28 -4.22
N ALA A 329 23.69 -21.53 -5.45
CA ALA A 329 23.96 -22.77 -6.17
C ALA A 329 25.45 -22.93 -6.50
N GLY A 330 26.13 -21.87 -6.96
CA GLY A 330 27.57 -21.89 -7.25
C GLY A 330 28.45 -22.09 -6.01
N ALA A 331 27.92 -21.83 -4.81
CA ALA A 331 28.57 -22.06 -3.54
C ALA A 331 28.22 -23.42 -2.89
N ASP A 332 27.52 -24.32 -3.59
CA ASP A 332 27.03 -25.62 -3.09
C ASP A 332 26.25 -25.50 -1.77
N THR A 333 25.44 -24.44 -1.64
CA THR A 333 24.68 -24.17 -0.41
C THR A 333 23.63 -25.25 -0.18
N SER A 334 23.64 -25.88 1.00
CA SER A 334 22.59 -26.82 1.41
C SER A 334 21.29 -26.12 1.84
N LEU A 335 20.14 -26.80 1.80
CA LEU A 335 18.87 -26.26 2.31
C LEU A 335 18.94 -25.88 3.80
N LYS A 336 19.73 -26.62 4.60
CA LYS A 336 19.97 -26.28 6.00
C LYS A 336 20.74 -24.97 6.12
N ALA A 337 21.79 -24.78 5.32
CA ALA A 337 22.56 -23.55 5.30
C ALA A 337 21.70 -22.36 4.83
N LEU A 338 20.86 -22.53 3.80
CA LEU A 338 19.90 -21.50 3.38
C LEU A 338 18.99 -21.07 4.54
N LYS A 339 18.41 -22.02 5.26
CA LYS A 339 17.54 -21.73 6.42
C LYS A 339 18.28 -20.96 7.51
N GLU A 340 19.52 -21.33 7.81
CA GLU A 340 20.34 -20.63 8.79
C GLU A 340 20.63 -19.18 8.35
N MET A 341 21.04 -18.99 7.08
CA MET A 341 21.29 -17.66 6.51
C MET A 341 20.04 -16.77 6.54
N VAL A 342 18.87 -17.33 6.24
CA VAL A 342 17.59 -16.60 6.32
C VAL A 342 17.27 -16.21 7.76
N ALA A 343 17.46 -17.14 8.72
CA ALA A 343 17.19 -16.87 10.12
C ALA A 343 18.10 -15.77 10.69
N ASP A 344 19.42 -15.86 10.44
CA ASP A 344 20.39 -14.85 10.87
C ASP A 344 20.11 -13.47 10.23
N ALA A 345 19.80 -13.45 8.93
CA ALA A 345 19.48 -12.19 8.24
C ALA A 345 18.20 -11.54 8.78
N LEU A 346 17.17 -12.35 9.07
CA LEU A 346 15.92 -11.86 9.68
C LEU A 346 16.14 -11.36 11.10
N ASP A 347 16.90 -12.09 11.91
CA ASP A 347 17.20 -11.72 13.28
C ASP A 347 17.90 -10.37 13.33
N LYS A 348 18.95 -10.20 12.51
CA LYS A 348 19.70 -8.95 12.40
C LYS A 348 18.85 -7.77 11.93
N GLU A 349 17.94 -7.98 10.99
CA GLU A 349 17.03 -6.93 10.50
C GLU A 349 16.00 -6.53 11.58
N LEU A 350 15.45 -7.51 12.30
CA LEU A 350 14.36 -7.27 13.25
C LEU A 350 14.85 -6.89 14.64
N GLU A 351 16.09 -7.19 15.04
CA GLU A 351 16.68 -6.83 16.33
C GLU A 351 16.41 -5.37 16.74
N PRO A 352 16.77 -4.34 15.96
CA PRO A 352 16.50 -2.95 16.34
C PRO A 352 15.00 -2.61 16.36
N VAL A 353 14.18 -3.34 15.59
CA VAL A 353 12.72 -3.17 15.59
C VAL A 353 12.13 -3.74 16.88
N ARG A 354 12.63 -4.89 17.36
CA ARG A 354 12.19 -5.54 18.60
C ARG A 354 12.50 -4.67 19.82
N GLU A 355 13.70 -4.09 19.88
CA GLU A 355 14.11 -3.19 20.96
C GLU A 355 13.19 -1.97 21.01
N ARG A 356 13.03 -1.25 19.89
CA ARG A 356 12.15 -0.08 19.81
C ARG A 356 10.68 -0.43 20.05
N MET A 357 10.25 -1.65 19.73
CA MET A 357 8.89 -2.11 20.06
C MET A 357 8.71 -2.28 21.57
N GLY A 358 9.71 -2.82 22.27
CA GLY A 358 9.70 -2.88 23.73
C GLY A 358 9.59 -1.49 24.35
N GLU A 359 10.36 -0.52 23.85
CA GLU A 359 10.28 0.88 24.27
C GLU A 359 8.91 1.49 23.98
N ALA A 360 8.40 1.35 22.75
CA ALA A 360 7.13 1.91 22.33
C ALA A 360 5.92 1.32 23.08
N MET A 361 5.97 0.05 23.46
CA MET A 361 4.93 -0.60 24.25
C MET A 361 4.97 -0.19 25.73
N ASN A 362 6.16 0.08 26.27
CA ASN A 362 6.37 0.58 27.63
C ASN A 362 6.20 2.09 27.77
N MET A 363 6.05 2.81 26.65
CA MET A 363 5.75 4.24 26.62
C MET A 363 4.53 4.57 27.47
N LYS A 364 4.61 5.66 28.25
CA LYS A 364 3.48 6.15 29.04
C LYS A 364 2.33 6.52 28.11
N GLY A 365 1.09 6.19 28.50
CA GLY A 365 -0.09 6.44 27.68
C GLY A 365 -0.21 7.89 27.19
N GLU A 366 0.12 8.87 28.05
CA GLU A 366 0.11 10.29 27.69
C GLU A 366 1.08 10.65 26.57
N GLU A 367 2.25 10.01 26.51
CA GLU A 367 3.24 10.28 25.47
C GLU A 367 2.81 9.71 24.12
N MET A 368 2.25 8.49 24.11
CA MET A 368 1.65 7.89 22.92
C MET A 368 0.48 8.75 22.40
N LEU A 369 -0.36 9.25 23.30
CA LEU A 369 -1.46 10.14 22.96
C LEU A 369 -0.96 11.45 22.35
N LYS A 370 0.12 12.06 22.85
CA LYS A 370 0.70 13.27 22.23
C LYS A 370 1.09 13.06 20.77
N HIS A 371 1.66 11.90 20.44
CA HIS A 371 2.01 11.58 19.04
C HIS A 371 0.75 11.42 18.17
N LEU A 372 -0.27 10.72 18.68
CA LEU A 372 -1.56 10.56 17.99
C LEU A 372 -2.28 11.90 17.80
N ASP A 373 -2.34 12.74 18.85
CA ASP A 373 -3.00 14.04 18.83
C ASP A 373 -2.39 15.00 17.80
N ASN A 374 -1.06 14.99 17.66
CA ASN A 374 -0.39 15.78 16.64
C ASN A 374 -0.80 15.33 15.23
N GLY A 375 -0.79 14.01 14.98
CA GLY A 375 -1.23 13.45 13.71
C GLY A 375 -2.70 13.75 13.42
N LEU A 376 -3.57 13.58 14.41
CA LEU A 376 -4.99 13.90 14.36
C LEU A 376 -5.23 15.37 13.99
N LYS A 377 -4.54 16.30 14.65
CA LYS A 377 -4.69 17.75 14.38
C LYS A 377 -4.34 18.09 12.93
N VAL A 378 -3.23 17.54 12.43
CA VAL A 378 -2.78 17.78 11.05
C VAL A 378 -3.74 17.12 10.05
N ALA A 379 -4.08 15.85 10.25
CA ALA A 379 -5.00 15.10 9.40
C ALA A 379 -6.38 15.78 9.35
N GLY A 380 -6.95 16.09 10.52
CA GLY A 380 -8.23 16.78 10.66
C GLY A 380 -8.27 18.14 9.98
N THR A 381 -7.20 18.93 10.07
CA THR A 381 -7.13 20.23 9.38
C THR A 381 -7.16 20.09 7.85
N ILE A 382 -6.43 19.11 7.31
CA ILE A 382 -6.36 18.88 5.86
C ILE A 382 -7.71 18.33 5.36
N SER A 383 -8.26 17.32 6.03
CA SER A 383 -9.48 16.65 5.62
C SER A 383 -10.70 17.56 5.73
N GLN A 384 -10.84 18.34 6.80
CA GLN A 384 -11.95 19.28 6.95
C GLN A 384 -11.94 20.38 5.88
N ARG A 385 -10.75 20.85 5.48
CA ARG A 385 -10.63 21.79 4.37
C ARG A 385 -11.15 21.18 3.06
N GLN A 386 -10.87 19.91 2.82
CA GLN A 386 -11.33 19.21 1.63
C GLN A 386 -12.86 19.02 1.64
N ILE A 387 -13.42 18.57 2.76
CA ILE A 387 -14.88 18.49 2.95
C ILE A 387 -15.55 19.83 2.70
N HIS A 388 -15.01 20.90 3.28
CA HIS A 388 -15.56 22.24 3.10
C HIS A 388 -15.59 22.68 1.63
N LYS A 389 -14.50 22.44 0.89
CA LYS A 389 -14.45 22.71 -0.55
C LYS A 389 -15.53 21.94 -1.31
N MET A 390 -15.67 20.64 -1.05
CA MET A 390 -16.68 19.81 -1.71
C MET A 390 -18.10 20.27 -1.39
N LYS A 391 -18.41 20.52 -0.11
CA LYS A 391 -19.72 21.03 0.30
C LYS A 391 -20.07 22.35 -0.36
N LYS A 392 -19.08 23.22 -0.59
CA LYS A 392 -19.28 24.48 -1.32
C LYS A 392 -19.71 24.24 -2.76
N GLU A 393 -19.03 23.36 -3.50
CA GLU A 393 -19.42 23.01 -4.88
C GLU A 393 -20.78 22.32 -4.94
N MET A 394 -21.09 21.49 -3.94
CA MET A 394 -22.38 20.81 -3.81
C MET A 394 -23.53 21.74 -3.40
N GLY A 395 -23.25 23.02 -3.08
CA GLY A 395 -24.27 23.96 -2.59
C GLY A 395 -24.75 23.68 -1.16
N MET A 396 -24.01 22.89 -0.37
CA MET A 396 -24.34 22.54 1.01
C MET A 396 -23.79 23.54 2.05
N TRP A 397 -23.18 24.64 1.59
CA TRP A 397 -22.56 25.64 2.45
C TRP A 397 -23.45 26.89 2.62
N TRP A 398 -24.02 27.06 3.82
CA TRP A 398 -24.88 28.20 4.17
C TRP A 398 -24.18 29.56 4.14
N GLY A 399 -22.85 29.61 4.30
CA GLY A 399 -22.12 30.88 4.37
C GLY A 399 -22.04 31.67 3.04
N GLY A 400 -22.51 31.10 1.92
CA GLY A 400 -22.56 31.80 0.63
C GLY A 400 -23.74 32.77 0.48
N GLU A 401 -24.84 32.57 1.20
CA GLU A 401 -26.02 33.45 1.12
C GLU A 401 -25.75 34.83 1.73
N GLY A 402 -24.93 34.90 2.78
CA GLY A 402 -24.52 36.16 3.41
C GLY A 402 -23.62 37.03 2.52
N GLU A 403 -22.73 36.44 1.71
CA GLU A 403 -21.90 37.18 0.75
C GLU A 403 -22.70 37.59 -0.51
N ARG A 404 -23.65 36.76 -0.96
CA ARG A 404 -24.57 37.11 -2.06
C ARG A 404 -25.54 38.23 -1.68
N MET A 405 -26.08 38.24 -0.46
CA MET A 405 -26.96 39.31 0.02
C MET A 405 -26.22 40.65 0.19
N LYS A 406 -24.92 40.64 0.52
CA LYS A 406 -24.13 41.88 0.61
C LYS A 406 -23.85 42.48 -0.78
N ARG A 407 -23.50 41.65 -1.77
CA ARG A 407 -23.30 42.13 -3.15
C ARG A 407 -24.58 42.63 -3.83
N GLY A 408 -25.75 42.19 -3.37
CA GLY A 408 -27.04 42.70 -3.84
C GLY A 408 -27.49 44.01 -3.20
N ARG A 409 -26.84 44.48 -2.12
CA ARG A 409 -27.15 45.77 -1.46
C ARG A 409 -26.23 46.91 -1.88
N ASP A 410 -25.02 46.62 -2.33
CA ASP A 410 -24.05 47.63 -2.79
C ASP A 410 -24.19 47.98 -4.28
N GLY A 411 -25.21 47.44 -4.96
CA GLY A 411 -25.50 47.68 -6.39
C GLY A 411 -26.90 48.23 -6.67
N GLY A 412 -27.55 48.84 -5.66
CA GLY A 412 -28.85 49.50 -5.77
C GLY A 412 -28.73 51.01 -5.72
#